data_AF-A0A6G3XH48-F1
#
_entry.id   AF-A0A6G3XH48-F1
#
_cell.length_a   1.000
_cell.length_b   1.000
_cell.length_c   1.000
_cell.angle_alpha   90.00
_cell.angle_beta   90.00
_cell.angle_gamma   90.00
#
_symmetry.space_group_name_H-M   'P 1'
#
loop_
_entity.id
_entity.type
_entity.pdbx_description
1 polymer ?
#
loop_
_entity_poly.entity_id
_entity_poly.type
_entity_poly.pdbx_seq_one_letter_code
_entity_poly.pdbx_strand_id
1 'polypeptide(L)'
;KFVITNIIVSQKFLDEHPDVVKAVLKGSVATNKWINANPDEAKASANKALENLSGKPLPEEILDPAWESIEITDDPLAQTLKTQAGYSVKSGLLKEPNLQGIYDLGPLNKILKAEGRPEVADAGLGVK
;
A
#
# COMPACT_ATOMS: atom_id res chain seq x y z
N LYS A 1 -4.95 12.22 -5.52
CA LYS A 1 -4.15 10.99 -5.40
C LYS A 1 -5.06 9.79 -5.15
N PHE A 2 -4.66 8.61 -5.62
CA PHE A 2 -5.43 7.37 -5.55
C PHE A 2 -4.44 6.24 -5.27
N VAL A 3 -4.80 5.30 -4.39
CA VAL A 3 -3.95 4.14 -4.12
C VAL A 3 -4.01 3.17 -5.29
N ILE A 4 -2.83 2.71 -5.70
CA ILE A 4 -2.66 1.69 -6.74
C ILE A 4 -2.20 0.34 -6.19
N THR A 5 -1.71 0.30 -4.94
CA THR A 5 -1.22 -0.91 -4.27
C THR A 5 -1.66 -0.93 -2.82
N ASN A 6 -2.30 -2.02 -2.38
CA ASN A 6 -2.63 -2.27 -0.97
C ASN A 6 -1.96 -3.57 -0.51
N ILE A 7 -1.61 -3.64 0.78
CA ILE A 7 -1.28 -4.91 1.44
C ILE A 7 -2.58 -5.47 2.02
N ILE A 8 -2.91 -6.70 1.64
CA ILE A 8 -4.12 -7.38 2.09
C ILE A 8 -3.71 -8.71 2.70
N VAL A 9 -4.31 -9.03 3.84
CA VAL A 9 -4.17 -10.32 4.52
C VAL A 9 -5.54 -10.95 4.70
N SER A 10 -5.61 -12.28 4.67
CA SER A 10 -6.86 -12.97 5.00
C SER A 10 -7.16 -12.82 6.49
N GLN A 11 -8.44 -12.64 6.82
CA GLN A 11 -8.88 -12.49 8.22
C GLN A 11 -8.44 -13.68 9.07
N LYS A 12 -8.64 -14.91 8.57
CA LYS A 12 -8.18 -16.13 9.23
C LYS A 12 -6.68 -16.10 9.58
N PHE A 13 -5.83 -15.67 8.64
CA PHE A 13 -4.38 -15.63 8.90
C PHE A 13 -4.01 -14.51 9.88
N LEU A 14 -4.71 -13.37 9.83
CA LEU A 14 -4.53 -12.32 10.82
C LEU A 14 -4.90 -12.79 12.23
N ASP A 15 -5.98 -13.55 12.38
CA ASP A 15 -6.43 -14.10 13.66
C ASP A 15 -5.48 -15.18 14.19
N GLU A 16 -5.02 -16.08 13.32
CA GLU A 16 -4.14 -17.21 13.68
C GLU A 16 -2.68 -16.80 13.86
N HIS A 17 -2.21 -15.78 13.12
CA HIS A 17 -0.80 -15.37 13.06
C HIS A 17 -0.61 -13.83 13.13
N PRO A 18 -1.14 -13.14 14.16
CA PRO A 18 -1.04 -11.69 14.27
C PRO A 18 0.40 -11.19 14.44
N ASP A 19 1.29 -12.02 15.00
CA ASP A 19 2.72 -11.75 15.13
C ASP A 19 3.43 -11.70 13.77
N VAL A 20 3.10 -12.63 12.87
CA VAL A 20 3.63 -12.67 11.50
C VAL A 20 3.13 -11.48 10.70
N VAL A 21 1.84 -11.16 10.76
CA VAL A 21 1.29 -9.97 10.07
C VAL A 21 1.99 -8.69 10.56
N LYS A 22 2.18 -8.56 11.87
CA LYS A 22 2.92 -7.44 12.46
C LYS A 22 4.36 -7.38 11.95
N ALA A 23 5.04 -8.51 11.81
CA ALA A 23 6.40 -8.57 11.29
C ALA A 23 6.47 -8.12 9.82
N VAL A 24 5.55 -8.59 8.98
CA VAL A 24 5.45 -8.16 7.57
C VAL A 24 5.18 -6.66 7.47
N LEU A 25 4.20 -6.14 8.22
CA LEU A 25 3.88 -4.71 8.21
C LEU A 25 5.05 -3.85 8.72
N LYS A 26 5.77 -4.29 9.76
CA LYS A 26 7.00 -3.60 10.20
C LYS A 26 8.06 -3.56 9.10
N GLY A 27 8.24 -4.68 8.39
CA GLY A 27 9.11 -4.74 7.22
C GLY A 27 8.69 -3.73 6.16
N SER A 28 7.40 -3.70 5.81
CA SER A 28 6.86 -2.75 4.84
C SER A 28 7.09 -1.29 5.23
N VAL A 29 6.79 -0.91 6.49
CA VAL A 29 6.99 0.46 6.98
C VAL A 29 8.47 0.85 6.95
N ALA A 30 9.35 -0.05 7.38
CA ALA A 30 10.79 0.18 7.33
C ALA A 30 11.30 0.31 5.88
N THR A 31 10.81 -0.52 4.97
CA THR A 31 11.16 -0.46 3.54
C THR A 31 10.64 0.82 2.90
N ASN A 32 9.40 1.24 3.18
CA ASN A 32 8.86 2.51 2.68
C ASN A 32 9.68 3.70 3.15
N LYS A 33 10.09 3.70 4.43
CA LYS A 33 11.01 4.72 4.96
C LYS A 33 12.36 4.70 4.23
N TRP A 34 12.92 3.52 3.98
CA TRP A 34 14.19 3.38 3.26
C TRP A 34 14.09 3.84 1.81
N ILE A 35 13.01 3.50 1.08
CA ILE A 35 12.79 3.93 -0.29
C ILE A 35 12.75 5.46 -0.37
N ASN A 36 12.00 6.11 0.52
CA ASN A 36 11.91 7.57 0.57
C ASN A 36 13.26 8.23 0.91
N ALA A 37 14.11 7.57 1.70
CA ALA A 37 15.44 8.07 2.04
C ALA A 37 16.50 7.79 0.95
N ASN A 38 16.28 6.79 0.08
CA ASN A 38 17.25 6.31 -0.91
C ASN A 38 16.56 6.06 -2.28
N PRO A 39 15.96 7.09 -2.90
CA PRO A 39 15.11 6.91 -4.07
C PRO A 39 15.86 6.32 -5.28
N ASP A 40 17.11 6.73 -5.52
CA ASP A 40 17.90 6.22 -6.64
C ASP A 40 18.30 4.75 -6.45
N GLU A 41 18.71 4.37 -5.24
CA GLU A 41 19.02 2.98 -4.90
C GLU A 41 17.78 2.09 -4.96
N ALA A 42 16.63 2.60 -4.49
CA ALA A 42 15.36 1.89 -4.56
C ALA A 42 14.91 1.67 -6.01
N LYS A 43 15.01 2.71 -6.86
CA LYS A 43 14.72 2.64 -8.29
C LYS A 43 15.61 1.62 -9.00
N ALA A 44 16.92 1.65 -8.73
CA ALA A 44 17.86 0.68 -9.30
C ALA A 44 17.58 -0.76 -8.82
N SER A 45 17.28 -0.94 -7.53
CA SER A 45 16.91 -2.23 -6.95
C SER A 45 15.64 -2.80 -7.60
N ALA A 46 14.60 -1.97 -7.76
CA ALA A 46 13.36 -2.35 -8.42
C ALA A 46 13.59 -2.75 -9.88
N ASN A 47 14.40 -2.00 -10.64
CA ASN A 47 14.68 -2.31 -12.04
C ASN A 47 15.46 -3.62 -12.20
N LYS A 48 16.40 -3.89 -11.29
CA LYS A 48 17.12 -5.17 -11.24
C LYS A 48 16.19 -6.35 -10.90
N ALA A 49 15.23 -6.14 -9.99
CA ALA A 49 14.20 -7.15 -9.73
C ALA A 49 13.32 -7.40 -10.96
N LEU A 50 12.95 -6.34 -11.69
CA LEU A 50 12.20 -6.45 -12.95
C LEU A 50 12.98 -7.21 -14.02
N GLU A 51 14.28 -6.98 -14.15
CA GLU A 51 15.14 -7.75 -15.05
C GLU A 51 15.11 -9.25 -14.72
N ASN A 52 15.23 -9.60 -13.44
CA ASN A 52 15.16 -10.99 -13.02
C ASN A 52 13.78 -11.63 -13.30
N LEU A 53 12.69 -10.86 -13.14
CA LEU A 53 11.32 -11.37 -13.29
C LEU A 53 10.82 -11.42 -14.75
N SER A 54 11.26 -10.47 -15.59
CA SER A 54 10.78 -10.30 -16.96
C SER A 54 11.83 -10.57 -18.04
N GLY A 55 13.08 -10.78 -17.64
CA GLY A 55 14.22 -11.06 -18.50
C GLY A 55 14.94 -9.82 -19.04
N LYS A 56 14.43 -8.60 -18.80
CA LYS A 56 15.07 -7.33 -19.20
C LYS A 56 14.74 -6.20 -18.22
N PRO A 57 15.68 -5.28 -17.97
CA PRO A 57 15.37 -4.06 -17.24
C PRO A 57 14.50 -3.12 -18.10
N LEU A 58 13.81 -2.20 -17.44
CA LEU A 58 13.23 -1.06 -18.12
C LEU A 58 14.35 -0.10 -18.55
N PRO A 59 14.27 0.48 -19.77
CA PRO A 59 15.14 1.57 -20.18
C PRO A 59 15.01 2.77 -19.22
N GLU A 60 16.10 3.50 -19.01
CA GLU A 60 16.17 4.62 -18.07
C GLU A 60 15.17 5.73 -18.44
N GLU A 61 15.00 6.01 -19.73
CA GLU A 61 14.06 6.99 -20.25
C GLU A 61 12.58 6.65 -19.98
N ILE A 62 12.28 5.40 -19.61
CA ILE A 62 10.95 4.96 -19.18
C ILE A 62 10.87 4.88 -17.66
N LEU A 63 11.91 4.35 -17.02
CA LEU A 63 11.93 4.11 -15.58
C LEU A 63 11.89 5.42 -14.78
N ASP A 64 12.68 6.41 -15.18
CA ASP A 64 12.81 7.67 -14.46
C ASP A 64 11.48 8.43 -14.32
N PRO A 65 10.76 8.75 -15.42
CA PRO A 65 9.46 9.41 -15.31
C PRO A 65 8.42 8.52 -14.63
N ALA A 66 8.49 7.19 -14.78
CA ALA A 66 7.59 6.28 -14.09
C ALA A 66 7.80 6.31 -12.57
N TRP A 67 9.05 6.36 -12.10
CA TRP A 67 9.37 6.41 -10.67
C TRP A 67 8.90 7.72 -10.03
N GLU A 68 9.08 8.86 -10.70
CA GLU A 68 8.59 10.17 -10.22
C GLU A 68 7.06 10.21 -10.06
N SER A 69 6.33 9.39 -10.81
CA SER A 69 4.87 9.31 -10.72
C SER A 69 4.35 8.55 -9.49
N ILE A 70 5.24 7.92 -8.71
CA ILE A 70 4.89 7.05 -7.58
C ILE A 70 5.16 7.77 -6.25
N GLU A 71 4.13 7.86 -5.41
CA GLU A 71 4.26 8.29 -4.01
C GLU A 71 4.28 7.05 -3.10
N ILE A 72 5.38 6.84 -2.38
CA ILE A 72 5.52 5.75 -1.41
C ILE A 72 5.02 6.19 -0.04
N THR A 73 3.97 5.55 0.45
CA THR A 73 3.30 5.92 1.70
C THR A 73 2.82 4.69 2.48
N ASP A 74 2.72 4.84 3.80
CA ASP A 74 2.08 3.86 4.68
C ASP A 74 0.56 4.10 4.81
N ASP A 75 0.07 5.26 4.36
CA ASP A 75 -1.35 5.61 4.41
C ASP A 75 -2.11 4.95 3.24
N PRO A 76 -3.11 4.08 3.50
CA PRO A 76 -3.94 3.48 2.46
C PRO A 76 -4.93 4.45 1.81
N LEU A 77 -4.91 5.73 2.21
CA LEU A 77 -5.77 6.81 1.70
C LEU A 77 -7.23 6.39 1.62
N ALA A 78 -7.75 5.82 2.71
CA ALA A 78 -9.05 5.15 2.75
C ALA A 78 -10.21 6.03 2.22
N GLN A 79 -10.12 7.35 2.40
CA GLN A 79 -11.11 8.29 1.88
C GLN A 79 -11.26 8.22 0.35
N THR A 80 -10.17 7.91 -0.37
CA THR A 80 -10.15 7.87 -1.85
C THR A 80 -10.86 6.62 -2.40
N LEU A 81 -10.98 5.55 -1.60
CA LEU A 81 -11.61 4.31 -2.02
C LEU A 81 -13.10 4.48 -2.37
N LYS A 82 -13.85 5.27 -1.58
CA LYS A 82 -15.26 5.58 -1.88
C LYS A 82 -15.40 6.24 -3.25
N THR A 83 -14.52 7.19 -3.56
CA THR A 83 -14.50 7.87 -4.85
C THR A 83 -14.15 6.91 -5.99
N GLN A 84 -13.13 6.05 -5.81
CA GLN A 84 -12.77 5.03 -6.81
C GLN A 84 -13.94 4.08 -7.08
N ALA A 85 -14.56 3.53 -6.04
CA ALA A 85 -15.72 2.65 -6.17
C ALA A 85 -16.87 3.34 -6.89
N GLY A 86 -17.15 4.61 -6.56
CA GLY A 86 -18.17 5.42 -7.24
C GLY A 86 -17.88 5.61 -8.74
N TYR A 87 -16.61 5.77 -9.14
CA TYR A 87 -16.25 5.79 -10.56
C TYR A 87 -16.47 4.44 -11.25
N SER A 88 -16.13 3.34 -10.60
CA SER A 88 -16.37 1.98 -11.14
C SER A 88 -17.87 1.66 -11.27
N VAL A 89 -18.71 2.15 -10.35
CA VAL A 89 -20.17 2.03 -10.44
C VAL A 89 -20.69 2.84 -11.62
N LYS A 90 -20.27 4.11 -11.75
CA LYS A 90 -20.67 4.98 -12.86
C LYS A 90 -20.25 4.46 -14.23
N SER A 91 -19.11 3.77 -14.32
CA SER A 91 -18.63 3.16 -15.56
C SER A 91 -19.23 1.78 -15.85
N GLY A 92 -20.07 1.25 -14.95
CA GLY A 92 -20.70 -0.07 -15.12
C GLY A 92 -19.76 -1.25 -14.87
N LEU A 93 -18.55 -1.01 -14.33
CA LEU A 93 -17.57 -2.05 -14.00
C LEU A 93 -17.86 -2.73 -12.66
N LEU A 94 -18.65 -2.09 -11.80
CA LEU A 94 -18.95 -2.57 -10.44
C LEU A 94 -20.42 -2.29 -10.08
N LYS A 95 -21.05 -3.19 -9.34
CA LYS A 95 -22.31 -2.89 -8.63
C LYS A 95 -21.98 -2.19 -7.32
N GLU A 96 -22.90 -1.38 -6.79
CA GLU A 96 -22.68 -0.65 -5.52
C GLU A 96 -22.11 -1.59 -4.42
N PRO A 97 -20.84 -1.42 -4.01
CA PRO A 97 -20.21 -2.31 -3.05
C PRO A 97 -20.47 -1.87 -1.62
N ASN A 98 -20.57 -2.85 -0.70
CA ASN A 98 -20.45 -2.54 0.71
C ASN A 98 -18.96 -2.41 1.08
N LEU A 99 -18.52 -1.19 1.38
CA LEU A 99 -17.14 -0.89 1.76
C LEU A 99 -16.91 -0.90 3.27
N GLN A 100 -17.94 -1.12 4.09
CA GLN A 100 -17.78 -1.15 5.54
C GLN A 100 -16.91 -2.33 5.95
N GLY A 101 -15.90 -2.07 6.79
CA GLY A 101 -15.02 -3.12 7.31
C GLY A 101 -13.90 -3.53 6.36
N ILE A 102 -13.72 -2.83 5.24
CA ILE A 102 -12.69 -3.17 4.26
C ILE A 102 -11.26 -2.88 4.75
N TYR A 103 -11.11 -1.98 5.73
CA TYR A 103 -9.83 -1.65 6.33
C TYR A 103 -9.75 -2.13 7.78
N ASP A 104 -8.75 -2.95 8.08
CA ASP A 104 -8.27 -3.17 9.44
C ASP A 104 -6.90 -2.50 9.60
N LEU A 105 -6.91 -1.25 10.11
CA LEU A 105 -5.70 -0.45 10.30
C LEU A 105 -5.12 -0.59 11.72
N GLY A 106 -5.74 -1.39 12.59
CA GLY A 106 -5.28 -1.59 13.96
C GLY A 106 -3.82 -2.08 14.04
N PRO A 107 -3.42 -3.11 13.29
CA PRO A 107 -2.03 -3.59 13.25
C PRO A 107 -1.04 -2.50 12.80
N LEU A 108 -1.36 -1.76 11.74
CA LEU A 108 -0.51 -0.69 11.22
C LEU A 108 -0.37 0.48 12.20
N ASN A 109 -1.48 0.97 12.77
CA ASN A 109 -1.48 2.09 13.71
C ASN A 109 -0.70 1.77 14.99
N LYS A 110 -0.72 0.51 15.46
CA LYS A 110 0.15 0.07 16.56
C LYS A 110 1.65 0.19 16.22
N ILE A 111 2.04 -0.07 14.97
CA ILE A 111 3.42 0.06 14.51
C ILE A 111 3.80 1.54 14.40
N LEU A 112 2.98 2.34 13.72
CA LEU A 112 3.23 3.78 13.54
C LEU A 112 3.35 4.50 14.90
N LYS A 113 2.44 4.22 15.82
CA LYS A 113 2.48 4.78 17.19
C LYS A 113 3.75 4.38 17.94
N ALA A 114 4.21 3.14 17.80
CA ALA A 114 5.46 2.69 18.42
C ALA A 114 6.70 3.39 17.84
N GLU A 115 6.63 3.89 16.60
CA GLU A 115 7.66 4.71 15.95
C GLU A 115 7.48 6.22 16.18
N GLY A 116 6.49 6.64 17.00
CA GLY A 116 6.19 8.05 17.24
C GLY A 116 5.53 8.76 16.06
N ARG A 117 4.97 8.01 15.11
CA ARG A 117 4.30 8.53 13.91
C ARG A 117 2.79 8.63 14.12
N PRO A 118 2.10 9.56 13.43
CA PRO A 118 0.65 9.66 13.50
C PRO A 118 -0.03 8.41 12.97
N GLU A 119 -1.17 8.09 13.56
CA GLU A 119 -2.06 7.03 13.08
C GLU A 119 -2.75 7.45 11.78
N VAL A 120 -3.05 6.46 10.92
CA VAL A 120 -3.79 6.66 9.68
C VAL A 120 -5.28 6.40 9.90
N ALA A 121 -6.12 7.13 9.16
CA ALA A 121 -7.56 7.07 9.29
C ALA A 121 -8.18 6.12 8.25
N ASP A 122 -9.18 5.34 8.67
CA ASP A 122 -9.95 4.45 7.80
C ASP A 122 -11.10 5.16 7.06
N ALA A 123 -11.27 6.48 7.25
CA ALA A 123 -12.35 7.28 6.67
C ALA A 123 -13.78 6.72 6.92
N GLY A 124 -13.99 6.06 8.06
CA GLY A 124 -15.22 5.41 8.46
C GLY A 124 -15.48 4.07 7.77
N LEU A 125 -14.47 3.53 7.07
CA LEU A 125 -14.54 2.22 6.39
C LEU A 125 -13.93 1.09 7.22
N GLY A 126 -13.52 1.38 8.45
CA GLY A 126 -12.84 0.43 9.33
C GLY A 126 -13.70 -0.76 9.74
N VAL A 127 -13.03 -1.82 10.19
CA VAL A 127 -13.64 -2.90 11.00
C VAL A 127 -14.23 -2.31 12.29
N LYS A 128 -15.37 -2.86 12.73
CA LYS A 128 -16.04 -2.46 13.99
C LYS A 128 -15.76 -3.47 15.08
#